data_AF-A0A7X8QXZ8-F1
#
_entry.id   AF-A0A7X8QXZ8-F1
#
_cell.length_a   1.000
_cell.length_b   1.000
_cell.length_c   1.000
_cell.angle_alpha   90.00
_cell.angle_beta   90.00
_cell.angle_gamma   90.00
#
_symmetry.space_group_name_H-M   'P 1'
#
loop_
_entity.id
_entity.type
_entity.pdbx_description
1 polymer ?
#
loop_
_entity_poly.entity_id
_entity_poly.type
_entity_poly.pdbx_seq_one_letter_code
_entity_poly.pdbx_strand_id
1 'polypeptide(L)'
;MERRFPIYGLLMLGLLASVMVFERVYATHMGKAVADAREDLKFRQARNEHMQMELEQLKSPSSVEQMAHDRLGMVYPDPDRVLALGDSASARPDTSGWLARMFEKKESGN
;
A
#
# COMPACT_ATOMS: atom_id res chain seq x y z
N MET A 1 53.71 47.07 17.53
CA MET A 1 53.01 46.07 16.69
C MET A 1 52.27 45.01 17.54
N GLU A 2 51.73 45.35 18.72
CA GLU A 2 51.30 44.32 19.71
C GLU A 2 49.79 44.20 19.94
N ARG A 3 48.96 45.11 19.39
CA ARG A 3 47.51 45.11 19.61
C ARG A 3 46.69 44.15 18.74
N ARG A 4 47.30 43.40 17.82
CA ARG A 4 46.58 42.53 16.87
C ARG A 4 46.22 41.15 17.45
N PHE A 5 47.00 40.64 18.40
CA PHE A 5 46.75 39.36 19.08
C PHE A 5 45.37 39.23 19.76
N PRO A 6 44.85 40.23 20.51
CA PRO A 6 43.52 40.11 21.12
C PRO A 6 42.39 40.11 20.10
N ILE A 7 42.58 40.74 18.94
CA ILE A 7 41.57 40.81 17.87
C ILE A 7 41.41 39.43 17.20
N TYR A 8 42.53 38.73 16.96
CA TYR A 8 42.48 37.37 16.43
C TYR A 8 41.87 36.38 17.42
N GLY A 9 42.13 36.54 18.72
CA GLY A 9 41.47 35.73 19.76
C GLY A 9 39.95 35.93 19.78
N LEU A 10 39.49 37.18 19.68
CA LEU A 10 38.06 37.50 19.62
C LEU A 10 37.40 36.95 18.34
N LEU A 11 38.10 37.03 17.21
CA LEU A 11 37.62 36.47 15.94
C LEU A 11 37.52 34.94 16.01
N MET A 12 38.51 34.26 16.58
CA MET A 12 38.46 32.81 16.77
C MET A 12 37.33 32.39 17.71
N LEU A 13 37.13 33.13 18.80
CA LEU A 13 36.01 32.88 19.72
C LEU A 13 34.65 33.08 19.04
N GLY A 14 34.52 34.15 18.24
CA GLY A 14 33.30 34.42 17.47
C GLY A 14 33.03 33.34 16.42
N LEU A 15 34.07 32.87 15.72
CA LEU A 15 33.97 31.77 14.76
C LEU A 15 33.51 30.48 15.44
N LEU A 16 34.14 30.13 16.58
CA LEU A 16 33.81 28.93 17.35
C LEU A 16 32.35 28.96 17.86
N ALA A 17 31.90 30.11 18.36
CA ALA A 17 30.52 30.30 18.79
C ALA A 17 29.53 30.15 17.62
N SER A 18 29.88 30.69 16.45
CA SER A 18 29.03 30.57 15.25
C SER A 18 28.90 29.13 14.78
N VAL A 19 29.97 28.34 14.81
CA VAL A 19 29.95 26.92 14.43
C VAL A 19 29.05 26.12 15.38
N MET A 20 29.16 26.34 16.70
CA MET A 20 28.30 25.66 17.67
C MET A 20 26.82 25.98 17.50
N VAL A 21 26.48 27.24 17.17
CA VAL A 21 25.08 27.61 16.90
C VAL A 21 24.60 26.92 15.62
N PHE A 22 25.43 26.86 14.58
CA PHE A 22 25.09 26.22 13.31
C PHE A 22 24.82 24.72 13.48
N GLU A 23 25.65 24.00 14.24
CA GLU A 23 25.41 22.58 14.54
C GLU A 23 24.09 22.34 15.28
N ARG A 24 23.76 23.19 16.26
CA ARG A 24 22.49 23.09 17.00
C ARG A 24 21.28 23.34 16.11
N VAL A 25 21.36 24.32 15.20
CA VAL A 25 20.29 24.63 14.24
C VAL A 25 20.10 23.47 13.27
N TYR A 26 21.19 22.91 12.74
CA TYR A 26 21.14 21.72 11.87
C TYR A 26 20.53 20.52 12.58
N ALA A 27 20.96 20.22 13.80
CA ALA A 27 20.40 19.13 14.59
C ALA A 27 18.90 19.32 14.86
N THR A 28 18.46 20.56 15.11
CA THR A 28 17.04 20.88 15.34
C THR A 28 16.22 20.75 14.05
N HIS A 29 16.75 21.19 12.90
CA HIS A 29 16.09 21.02 11.61
C HIS A 29 16.01 19.55 11.19
N MET A 30 17.08 18.77 11.36
CA MET A 30 17.05 17.33 11.14
C MET A 30 16.06 16.63 12.08
N GLY A 31 16.05 16.99 13.37
CA GLY A 31 15.11 16.43 14.35
C GLY A 31 13.66 16.73 13.99
N LYS A 32 13.37 17.94 13.53
CA LYS A 32 12.04 18.35 13.07
C LYS A 32 11.62 17.61 11.80
N ALA A 33 12.51 17.49 10.82
CA ALA A 33 12.23 16.73 9.59
C ALA A 33 11.94 15.24 9.87
N VAL A 34 12.66 14.64 10.83
CA VAL A 34 12.40 13.25 11.27
C VAL A 34 11.09 13.13 12.04
N ALA A 35 10.74 14.13 12.86
CA ALA A 35 9.46 14.16 13.57
C ALA A 35 8.28 14.27 12.58
N ASP A 36 8.35 15.20 11.63
CA ASP A 36 7.32 15.41 10.60
C ASP A 36 7.16 14.15 9.73
N ALA A 37 8.27 13.51 9.32
CA ALA A 37 8.22 12.27 8.55
C ALA A 37 7.61 11.09 9.34
N ARG A 38 7.88 11.00 10.65
CA ARG A 38 7.26 9.97 11.52
C ARG A 38 5.77 10.21 11.73
N GLU A 39 5.36 11.47 11.80
CA GLU A 39 3.94 11.84 11.93
C GLU A 39 3.15 11.48 10.67
N ASP A 40 3.69 11.77 9.48
CA ASP A 40 3.03 11.41 8.21
C ASP A 40 2.93 9.88 8.05
N LEU A 41 3.96 9.13 8.44
CA LEU A 41 3.92 7.66 8.45
C LEU A 41 2.84 7.13 9.40
N LYS A 42 2.76 7.65 10.63
CA LYS A 42 1.72 7.24 11.59
C LYS A 42 0.32 7.55 11.08
N PHE A 43 0.12 8.71 10.48
CA PHE A 43 -1.17 9.11 9.93
C PHE A 43 -1.60 8.21 8.76
N ARG A 44 -0.68 7.89 7.85
CA ARG A 44 -0.92 6.96 6.74
C ARG A 44 -1.21 5.54 7.21
N GLN A 45 -0.53 5.09 8.26
CA GLN A 45 -0.75 3.76 8.82
C GLN A 45 -2.11 3.65 9.50
N ALA A 46 -2.50 4.65 10.31
CA ALA A 46 -3.82 4.71 10.93
C ALA A 46 -4.95 4.74 9.88
N ARG A 47 -4.76 5.46 8.76
CA ARG A 47 -5.71 5.45 7.64
C ARG A 47 -5.84 4.09 6.98
N ASN A 48 -4.74 3.38 6.76
CA ASN A 48 -4.80 2.03 6.19
C ASN A 48 -5.50 1.05 7.13
N GLU A 49 -5.19 1.09 8.43
CA GLU A 49 -5.88 0.25 9.42
C GLU A 49 -7.38 0.53 9.44
N HIS A 50 -7.78 1.80 9.39
CA HIS A 50 -9.19 2.18 9.34
C HIS A 50 -9.89 1.65 8.08
N MET A 51 -9.28 1.81 6.90
CA MET A 51 -9.82 1.29 5.64
C MET A 51 -9.88 -0.24 5.62
N GLN A 52 -8.91 -0.92 6.24
CA GLN A 52 -8.95 -2.39 6.38
C GLN A 52 -10.11 -2.83 7.27
N MET A 53 -10.35 -2.15 8.40
CA MET A 53 -11.51 -2.43 9.25
C MET A 53 -12.85 -2.18 8.52
N GLU A 54 -12.95 -1.12 7.73
CA GLU A 54 -14.14 -0.87 6.91
C GLU A 54 -14.33 -1.94 5.83
N LEU A 55 -13.24 -2.37 5.17
CA LEU A 55 -13.29 -3.46 4.19
C LEU A 55 -13.70 -4.78 4.83
N GLU A 56 -13.22 -5.08 6.04
CA GLU A 56 -13.63 -6.27 6.80
C GLU A 56 -15.10 -6.21 7.19
N GLN A 57 -15.61 -5.04 7.58
CA GLN A 57 -17.05 -4.85 7.83
C GLN A 57 -17.88 -5.00 6.55
N LEU A 58 -17.45 -4.42 5.42
CA LEU A 58 -18.17 -4.49 4.16
C LEU A 58 -18.12 -5.90 3.52
N LYS A 59 -16.97 -6.58 3.64
CA LYS A 59 -16.79 -7.99 3.21
C LYS A 59 -17.29 -8.99 4.24
N SER A 60 -17.79 -8.55 5.39
CA SER A 60 -18.34 -9.46 6.37
C SER A 60 -19.46 -10.29 5.71
N PRO A 61 -19.53 -11.60 5.96
CA PRO A 61 -20.52 -12.47 5.33
C PRO A 61 -21.95 -11.96 5.48
N SER A 62 -22.27 -11.34 6.63
CA SER A 62 -23.56 -10.73 6.90
C SER A 62 -23.90 -9.55 5.99
N SER A 63 -22.94 -8.67 5.68
CA SER A 63 -23.13 -7.55 4.75
C SER A 63 -23.36 -8.05 3.32
N VAL A 64 -22.62 -9.09 2.91
CA VAL A 64 -22.78 -9.71 1.59
C VAL A 64 -24.11 -10.47 1.49
N GLU A 65 -24.50 -11.21 2.53
CA GLU A 65 -25.81 -11.88 2.62
C GLU A 65 -26.97 -10.89 2.55
N GLN A 66 -26.86 -9.77 3.28
CA GLN A 66 -27.89 -8.72 3.26
C GLN A 66 -27.98 -8.06 1.88
N MET A 67 -26.85 -7.75 1.23
CA MET A 67 -26.86 -7.22 -0.14
C MET A 67 -27.41 -8.24 -1.15
N ALA A 68 -27.11 -9.53 -0.99
CA ALA A 68 -27.66 -10.60 -1.82
C ALA A 68 -29.18 -10.74 -1.64
N HIS A 69 -29.68 -10.60 -0.42
CA HIS A 69 -31.10 -10.60 -0.14
C HIS A 69 -31.79 -9.35 -0.72
N ASP A 70 -31.30 -8.16 -0.38
CA ASP A 70 -31.96 -6.89 -0.69
C ASP A 70 -31.89 -6.53 -2.18
N ARG A 71 -30.75 -6.77 -2.85
CA ARG A 71 -30.56 -6.39 -4.26
C ARG A 71 -30.84 -7.50 -5.24
N LEU A 72 -30.54 -8.74 -4.88
CA LEU A 72 -30.64 -9.88 -5.78
C LEU A 72 -31.84 -10.77 -5.44
N GLY A 73 -32.60 -10.45 -4.39
CA GLY A 73 -33.76 -11.22 -3.96
C GLY A 73 -33.40 -12.65 -3.56
N MET A 74 -32.14 -12.91 -3.23
CA MET A 74 -31.68 -14.25 -2.92
C MET A 74 -32.26 -14.69 -1.58
N VAL A 75 -32.81 -15.90 -1.59
CA VAL A 75 -33.33 -16.58 -0.39
C VAL A 75 -32.49 -17.83 -0.20
N TYR A 76 -32.27 -18.22 1.05
CA TYR A 76 -31.55 -19.43 1.36
C TYR A 76 -32.27 -20.62 0.69
N PRO A 77 -31.57 -21.41 -0.15
CA PRO A 77 -32.17 -22.56 -0.77
C PRO A 77 -32.50 -23.60 0.29
N ASP A 78 -33.60 -24.31 0.07
CA ASP A 78 -33.98 -25.48 0.85
C ASP A 78 -32.83 -26.51 0.79
N PRO A 79 -32.31 -27.01 1.92
CA PRO A 79 -31.14 -27.89 1.95
C PRO A 79 -31.31 -29.13 1.06
N ASP A 80 -32.54 -29.61 0.90
CA ASP A 80 -32.87 -30.78 0.08
C ASP A 80 -32.80 -30.49 -1.44
N ARG A 81 -32.60 -29.23 -1.84
CA ARG A 81 -32.56 -28.79 -3.24
C ARG A 81 -31.17 -28.36 -3.71
N VAL A 82 -30.15 -28.47 -2.85
CA VAL A 82 -28.77 -28.10 -3.19
C VAL A 82 -28.03 -29.31 -3.75
N LEU A 83 -27.77 -29.33 -5.07
CA LEU A 83 -26.86 -30.29 -5.69
C LEU A 83 -25.46 -29.68 -5.81
N ALA A 84 -24.49 -30.23 -5.08
CA ALA A 84 -23.08 -29.93 -5.27
C ALA A 84 -22.54 -30.74 -6.46
N LEU A 85 -22.19 -30.06 -7.55
CA LEU A 85 -21.44 -30.69 -8.65
C LEU A 85 -19.99 -30.86 -8.20
N GLY A 86 -19.45 -32.07 -8.30
CA GLY A 86 -18.05 -32.36 -7.97
C GLY A 86 -17.04 -31.63 -8.86
N ASP A 87 -15.76 -31.69 -8.50
CA ASP A 87 -14.59 -31.00 -9.09
C ASP A 87 -14.41 -31.15 -10.61
N SER A 88 -15.20 -32.00 -11.27
CA SER A 88 -15.20 -32.16 -12.72
C SER A 88 -15.92 -31.04 -13.48
N ALA A 89 -16.65 -30.14 -12.81
CA ALA A 89 -17.41 -29.07 -13.47
C ALA A 89 -16.55 -27.89 -13.98
N SER A 90 -15.27 -27.81 -13.61
CA SER A 90 -14.34 -26.76 -14.09
C SER A 90 -13.32 -27.27 -15.11
N ALA A 91 -13.63 -28.36 -15.83
CA ALA A 91 -12.90 -28.69 -17.05
C ALA A 91 -13.10 -27.56 -18.07
N ARG A 92 -12.14 -26.62 -18.10
CA ARG A 92 -11.92 -25.63 -19.15
C ARG A 92 -12.25 -26.29 -20.50
N PRO A 93 -13.14 -25.73 -21.34
CA PRO A 93 -13.49 -26.38 -22.60
C PRO A 93 -12.20 -26.58 -23.38
N ASP A 94 -11.85 -27.84 -23.59
CA ASP A 94 -10.70 -28.26 -24.35
C ASP A 94 -10.76 -27.55 -25.71
N THR A 95 -9.84 -26.62 -25.94
CA THR A 95 -9.68 -25.89 -27.20
C THR A 95 -9.09 -26.81 -28.28
N SER A 96 -9.51 -28.07 -28.32
CA SER A 96 -9.23 -29.06 -29.36
C SER A 96 -10.38 -29.15 -30.38
N GLY A 97 -11.28 -28.17 -30.39
CA GLY A 97 -12.28 -28.01 -31.43
C GLY A 97 -11.63 -27.86 -32.81
N TRP A 98 -12.26 -28.41 -33.85
CA TRP A 98 -11.82 -28.41 -35.25
C TRP A 98 -11.35 -27.03 -35.79
N LEU A 99 -11.84 -25.94 -35.18
CA LEU A 99 -11.41 -24.57 -35.44
C LEU A 99 -9.92 -24.32 -35.12
N ALA A 100 -9.39 -24.86 -34.01
CA ALA A 100 -7.98 -24.70 -33.64
C ALA A 100 -7.06 -25.37 -34.69
N ARG A 101 -7.45 -26.55 -35.20
CA ARG A 101 -6.73 -27.28 -36.26
C ARG A 101 -6.69 -26.52 -37.60
N MET A 102 -7.66 -25.67 -37.88
CA MET A 102 -7.70 -24.87 -39.12
C MET A 102 -6.68 -23.73 -39.09
N PHE A 103 -6.38 -23.17 -37.92
CA PHE A 103 -5.38 -22.10 -37.79
C PHE A 103 -3.95 -22.64 -37.68
N GLU A 104 -3.75 -23.83 -37.10
CA GLU A 104 -2.43 -24.47 -37.00
C GLU A 104 -1.89 -24.93 -38.37
N LYS A 105 -2.78 -25.38 -39.28
CA LYS A 105 -2.38 -25.84 -40.62
C LYS A 105 -1.83 -24.73 -41.54
N LYS A 106 -1.92 -23.45 -41.14
CA LYS A 106 -1.46 -22.33 -41.97
C LYS A 106 -0.01 -21.91 -41.72
N GLU A 107 0.65 -22.43 -40.70
CA GLU A 107 2.04 -22.09 -40.37
C GLU A 107 3.08 -23.17 -40.75
N SER A 108 2.65 -24.36 -41.21
CA SER A 108 3.54 -25.41 -41.71
C SER A 108 3.41 -25.60 -43.22
N GLY A 109 3.83 -24.58 -43.96
CA GLY A 109 3.84 -24.59 -45.42
C GLY A 109 4.89 -23.62 -45.95
N ASN A 110 6.16 -23.99 -45.80
CA ASN A 110 7.27 -23.51 -46.61
C ASN A 110 7.89 -24.71 -47.34
#